data_AF-E9I0T4-F1
#
_entry.id   AF-E9I0T4-F1
#
_cell.length_a   1.000
_cell.length_b   1.000
_cell.length_c   1.000
_cell.angle_alpha   90.00
_cell.angle_beta   90.00
_cell.angle_gamma   90.00
#
_symmetry.space_group_name_H-M   'P 1'
#
loop_
_entity.id
_entity.type
_entity.pdbx_description
1 polymer ?
#
loop_
_entity_poly.entity_id
_entity_poly.type
_entity_poly.pdbx_seq_one_letter_code
_entity_poly.pdbx_strand_id
1 'polypeptide(L)'
;MHDAMAVLPKLQTGLDVNVKFTVVRDFEYTPECIIFDLLRIPLFHGWLVDPQTPEIVAAVVLEALVIENFLERSASQLTYHGLSELTTSMEDDQIGVLFRNNHFSTIYKRQKELLQLVTDQGFLGESSVVWETLGSIDGDGQFVDSHFRTDPPKPELASSGDSASPHPTSPHSASPHPLN
;
A
#
# COMPACT_ATOMS: atom_id res chain seq x y z
N MET A 1 8.89 7.81 26.99
CA MET A 1 10.27 7.99 26.47
C MET A 1 11.22 6.91 26.99
N HIS A 2 11.18 6.58 28.29
CA HIS A 2 12.00 5.48 28.83
C HIS A 2 11.70 4.12 28.17
N ASP A 3 10.43 3.83 27.91
CA ASP A 3 10.02 2.55 27.28
C ASP A 3 10.53 2.44 25.84
N ALA A 4 10.49 3.53 25.07
CA ALA A 4 11.02 3.56 23.70
C ALA A 4 12.53 3.30 23.66
N MET A 5 13.29 3.88 24.60
CA MET A 5 14.74 3.65 24.70
C MET A 5 15.08 2.19 25.03
N ALA A 6 14.21 1.49 25.75
CA ALA A 6 14.37 0.07 26.04
C ALA A 6 14.08 -0.83 24.82
N VAL A 7 13.28 -0.36 23.86
CA VAL A 7 12.91 -1.07 22.63
C VAL A 7 13.93 -0.86 21.51
N LEU A 8 14.62 0.28 21.45
CA LEU A 8 15.56 0.61 20.35
C LEU A 8 16.56 -0.52 20.01
N PRO A 9 17.19 -1.21 20.98
CA PRO A 9 18.08 -2.32 20.64
C PRO A 9 17.38 -3.48 19.92
N LYS A 10 16.10 -3.74 20.22
CA LYS A 10 15.31 -4.81 19.60
C LYS A 10 15.05 -4.57 18.11
N LEU A 11 15.02 -3.31 17.66
CA LEU A 11 14.87 -3.01 16.23
C LEU A 11 15.97 -3.63 15.36
N GLN A 12 17.13 -3.94 15.93
CA GLN A 12 18.24 -4.58 15.21
C GLN A 12 18.15 -6.12 15.20
N THR A 13 17.46 -6.71 16.18
CA THR A 13 17.46 -8.16 16.41
C THR A 13 16.12 -8.82 16.14
N GLY A 14 15.06 -8.04 16.00
CA GLY A 14 13.68 -8.51 15.81
C GLY A 14 12.72 -7.82 16.75
N LEU A 15 11.57 -7.40 16.21
CA LEU A 15 10.52 -6.74 16.95
C LEU A 15 9.29 -7.66 17.00
N ASP A 16 8.81 -7.94 18.21
CA ASP A 16 7.62 -8.76 18.41
C ASP A 16 6.37 -7.93 18.15
N VAL A 17 5.53 -8.38 17.22
CA VAL A 17 4.21 -7.80 16.93
C VAL A 17 3.17 -8.90 16.93
N ASN A 18 1.97 -8.57 17.39
CA ASN A 18 0.84 -9.47 17.36
C ASN A 18 -0.30 -8.81 16.58
N VAL A 19 -0.59 -9.34 15.39
CA VAL A 19 -1.62 -8.79 14.49
C VAL A 19 -3.00 -9.30 14.87
N LYS A 20 -4.03 -8.52 14.58
CA LYS A 20 -5.42 -8.99 14.56
C LYS A 20 -5.91 -9.02 13.12
N PHE A 21 -6.60 -10.08 12.72
CA PHE A 21 -6.97 -10.32 11.31
C PHE A 21 -8.17 -9.48 10.81
N THR A 22 -8.47 -8.37 11.45
CA THR A 22 -9.70 -7.55 11.30
C THR A 22 -9.50 -6.37 10.34
N VAL A 23 -8.52 -5.51 10.61
CA VAL A 23 -8.21 -4.31 9.81
C VAL A 23 -6.71 -4.09 9.73
N VAL A 24 -6.23 -3.39 8.70
CA VAL A 24 -4.80 -3.30 8.33
C VAL A 24 -3.88 -2.59 9.33
N ARG A 25 -4.44 -2.00 10.39
CA ARG A 25 -3.70 -1.29 11.45
C ARG A 25 -3.89 -1.94 12.83
N ASP A 26 -4.55 -3.10 12.91
CA ASP A 26 -4.92 -3.69 14.18
C ASP A 26 -3.81 -4.59 14.72
N PHE A 27 -3.08 -4.06 15.69
CA PHE A 27 -2.07 -4.79 16.45
C PHE A 27 -2.50 -4.84 17.92
N GLU A 28 -2.16 -5.91 18.63
CA GLU A 28 -2.09 -5.84 20.09
C GLU A 28 -1.02 -4.83 20.46
N TYR A 29 -1.37 -3.89 21.33
CA TYR A 29 -0.42 -2.86 21.74
C TYR A 29 0.64 -3.46 22.67
N THR A 30 1.84 -3.63 22.15
CA THR A 30 3.04 -4.02 22.90
C THR A 30 3.95 -2.80 23.10
N PRO A 31 4.86 -2.79 24.09
CA PRO A 31 5.85 -1.73 24.25
C PRO A 31 6.64 -1.46 22.96
N GLU A 32 6.86 -2.49 22.15
CA GLU A 32 7.53 -2.45 20.86
C GLU A 32 6.86 -1.49 19.86
N CYS A 33 5.54 -1.37 19.90
CA CYS A 33 4.78 -0.50 19.00
C CYS A 33 5.00 1.00 19.27
N ILE A 34 5.45 1.38 20.47
CA ILE A 34 5.55 2.79 20.89
C ILE A 34 6.47 3.61 19.99
N ILE A 35 7.46 2.98 19.35
CA ILE A 35 8.42 3.67 18.49
C ILE A 35 7.74 4.25 17.25
N PHE A 36 6.77 3.53 16.68
CA PHE A 36 6.03 3.96 15.49
C PHE A 36 5.15 5.17 15.81
N ASP A 37 4.49 5.15 16.97
CA ASP A 37 3.68 6.27 17.45
C ASP A 37 4.52 7.53 17.71
N LEU A 38 5.68 7.37 18.36
CA LEU A 38 6.58 8.49 18.65
C LEU A 38 7.16 9.11 17.38
N LEU A 39 7.49 8.30 16.38
CA LEU A 39 7.97 8.75 15.08
C LEU A 39 6.84 9.25 14.17
N ARG A 40 5.57 9.04 14.56
CA ARG A 40 4.38 9.30 13.74
C ARG A 40 4.43 8.56 12.41
N ILE A 41 4.98 7.36 12.41
CA ILE A 41 5.05 6.48 11.24
C ILE A 41 3.97 5.41 11.41
N PRO A 42 3.02 5.30 10.48
CA PRO A 42 1.99 4.28 10.59
C PRO A 42 2.56 2.87 10.36
N LEU A 43 2.20 1.94 11.25
CA LEU A 43 2.46 0.51 11.11
C LEU A 43 1.23 -0.19 10.52
N PHE A 44 1.46 -1.06 9.54
CA PHE A 44 0.44 -1.77 8.78
C PHE A 44 0.74 -3.27 8.68
N HIS A 45 -0.29 -4.09 8.46
CA HIS A 45 -0.21 -5.47 7.98
C HIS A 45 -1.34 -5.74 6.98
N GLY A 46 -1.18 -6.74 6.11
CA GLY A 46 -2.19 -7.15 5.13
C GLY A 46 -2.79 -8.54 5.41
N TRP A 47 -2.56 -9.07 6.61
CA TRP A 47 -3.05 -10.36 7.03
C TRP A 47 -4.49 -10.26 7.56
N LEU A 48 -5.46 -10.14 6.66
CA LEU A 48 -6.87 -9.96 6.99
C LEU A 48 -7.68 -11.18 6.59
N VAL A 49 -8.71 -11.49 7.37
CA VAL A 49 -9.75 -12.41 6.99
C VAL A 49 -10.66 -11.74 5.96
N ASP A 50 -10.95 -12.42 4.84
CA ASP A 50 -11.95 -11.96 3.88
C ASP A 50 -13.36 -12.35 4.37
N PRO A 51 -14.26 -11.38 4.65
CA PRO A 51 -15.63 -11.65 5.08
C PRO A 51 -16.47 -12.49 4.11
N GLN A 52 -16.08 -12.52 2.82
CA GLN A 52 -16.76 -13.30 1.81
C GLN A 52 -16.35 -14.78 1.81
N THR A 53 -15.38 -15.17 2.66
CA THR A 53 -14.95 -16.56 2.79
C THR A 53 -16.06 -17.39 3.44
N PRO A 54 -16.66 -18.36 2.72
CA PRO A 54 -17.88 -19.06 3.18
C PRO A 54 -17.66 -19.91 4.44
N GLU A 55 -16.41 -20.24 4.77
CA GLU A 55 -16.03 -21.07 5.92
C GLU A 55 -16.21 -20.35 7.26
N ILE A 56 -16.18 -19.01 7.29
CA ILE A 56 -16.20 -18.21 8.52
C ILE A 56 -17.63 -17.86 8.97
N VAL A 57 -18.60 -17.95 8.06
CA VAL A 57 -20.02 -17.64 8.34
C VAL A 57 -20.74 -18.79 9.07
N ALA A 58 -20.16 -20.00 9.13
CA ALA A 58 -20.87 -21.22 9.55
C ALA A 58 -20.36 -21.92 10.84
N ALA A 59 -19.28 -21.46 11.48
CA ALA A 59 -18.56 -22.29 12.46
C ALA A 59 -18.93 -21.99 13.93
N VAL A 60 -19.68 -22.90 14.57
CA VAL A 60 -19.78 -23.01 16.05
C VAL A 60 -19.23 -24.36 16.57
N VAL A 61 -18.79 -25.27 15.68
CA VAL A 61 -18.24 -26.60 16.05
C VAL A 61 -16.92 -26.94 15.34
N LEU A 62 -16.47 -26.13 14.36
CA LEU A 62 -15.27 -26.36 13.53
C LEU A 62 -14.29 -25.18 13.53
N GLU A 63 -14.38 -24.30 14.52
CA GLU A 63 -13.60 -23.05 14.59
C GLU A 63 -12.08 -23.30 14.42
N ALA A 64 -11.55 -24.33 15.09
CA ALA A 64 -10.13 -24.68 15.00
C ALA A 64 -9.70 -25.06 13.56
N LEU A 65 -10.49 -25.86 12.84
CA LEU A 65 -10.15 -26.25 11.47
C LEU A 65 -10.21 -25.06 10.51
N VAL A 66 -11.17 -24.16 10.70
CA VAL A 66 -11.27 -22.93 9.90
C VAL A 66 -10.07 -22.02 10.14
N ILE A 67 -9.66 -21.88 11.40
CA ILE A 67 -8.46 -21.10 11.77
C ILE A 67 -7.21 -21.73 11.17
N GLU A 68 -7.02 -23.05 11.33
CA GLU A 68 -5.89 -23.78 10.74
C GLU A 68 -5.83 -23.60 9.22
N ASN A 69 -6.95 -23.82 8.52
CA ASN A 69 -7.03 -23.63 7.07
C ASN A 69 -6.70 -22.19 6.65
N PHE A 70 -7.19 -21.18 7.39
CA PHE A 70 -6.84 -19.79 7.13
C PHE A 70 -5.34 -19.55 7.28
N LEU A 71 -4.73 -19.98 8.39
CA LEU A 71 -3.31 -19.79 8.65
C LEU A 71 -2.44 -20.49 7.60
N GLU A 72 -2.81 -21.71 7.18
CA GLU A 72 -2.11 -22.46 6.14
C GLU A 72 -2.20 -21.76 4.78
N ARG A 73 -3.41 -21.35 4.38
CA ARG A 73 -3.64 -20.69 3.07
C ARG A 73 -3.07 -19.27 2.99
N SER A 74 -2.84 -18.63 4.13
CA SER A 74 -2.33 -17.26 4.22
C SER A 74 -0.96 -17.18 4.92
N ALA A 75 -0.17 -18.24 4.85
CA ALA A 75 1.15 -18.33 5.49
C ALA A 75 2.14 -17.23 5.05
N SER A 76 1.93 -16.59 3.89
CA SER A 76 2.69 -15.42 3.45
C SER A 76 2.36 -14.12 4.21
N GLN A 77 1.37 -14.18 5.12
CA GLN A 77 0.87 -13.08 5.96
C GLN A 77 0.35 -11.89 5.16
N LEU A 78 -0.10 -12.12 3.92
CA LEU A 78 -0.75 -11.14 3.07
C LEU A 78 -1.89 -11.81 2.30
N THR A 79 -3.07 -11.20 2.35
CA THR A 79 -4.27 -11.67 1.63
C THR A 79 -4.67 -10.65 0.56
N TYR A 80 -5.42 -11.07 -0.47
CA TYR A 80 -5.95 -10.14 -1.46
C TYR A 80 -6.88 -9.09 -0.85
N HIS A 81 -7.75 -9.51 0.08
CA HIS A 81 -8.59 -8.59 0.84
C HIS A 81 -7.73 -7.58 1.63
N GLY A 82 -6.73 -8.05 2.36
CA GLY A 82 -5.80 -7.18 3.09
C GLY A 82 -5.00 -6.24 2.18
N LEU A 83 -4.58 -6.66 0.99
CA LEU A 83 -3.90 -5.79 0.03
C LEU A 83 -4.82 -4.68 -0.51
N SER A 84 -6.08 -5.02 -0.79
CA SER A 84 -7.09 -4.05 -1.21
C SER A 84 -7.40 -3.05 -0.09
N GLU A 85 -7.53 -3.52 1.16
CA GLU A 85 -7.74 -2.67 2.33
C GLU A 85 -6.53 -1.79 2.63
N LEU A 86 -5.29 -2.29 2.44
CA LEU A 86 -4.06 -1.48 2.58
C LEU A 86 -4.07 -0.31 1.59
N THR A 87 -4.38 -0.61 0.32
CA THR A 87 -4.44 0.39 -0.76
C THR A 87 -5.51 1.43 -0.49
N THR A 88 -6.63 1.03 0.12
CA THR A 88 -7.73 1.92 0.48
C THR A 88 -7.42 2.75 1.73
N SER A 89 -6.80 2.15 2.74
CA SER A 89 -6.53 2.77 4.04
C SER A 89 -5.36 3.76 4.01
N MET A 90 -4.36 3.55 3.16
CA MET A 90 -3.22 4.46 3.05
C MET A 90 -3.59 5.70 2.23
N GLU A 91 -3.10 6.86 2.67
CA GLU A 91 -3.22 8.11 1.91
C GLU A 91 -2.22 8.13 0.76
N ASP A 92 -2.56 8.76 -0.37
CA ASP A 92 -1.58 8.97 -1.44
C ASP A 92 -0.45 9.87 -0.93
N ASP A 93 0.78 9.56 -1.34
CA ASP A 93 2.03 10.16 -0.88
C ASP A 93 2.37 9.92 0.62
N GLN A 94 1.77 8.89 1.22
CA GLN A 94 2.08 8.46 2.59
C GLN A 94 3.16 7.37 2.63
N ILE A 95 4.10 7.52 3.57
CA ILE A 95 5.05 6.48 3.98
C ILE A 95 4.53 5.70 5.18
N GLY A 96 4.79 4.41 5.24
CA GLY A 96 4.47 3.54 6.36
C GLY A 96 5.42 2.36 6.49
N VAL A 97 5.22 1.57 7.52
CA VAL A 97 5.93 0.30 7.74
C VAL A 97 4.94 -0.84 7.57
N LEU A 98 5.28 -1.84 6.76
CA LEU A 98 4.50 -3.05 6.57
C LEU A 98 5.15 -4.21 7.33
N PHE A 99 4.38 -4.91 8.15
CA PHE A 99 4.73 -6.22 8.66
C PHE A 99 4.15 -7.31 7.76
N ARG A 100 5.01 -8.15 7.18
CA ARG A 100 4.64 -9.28 6.32
C ARG A 100 5.74 -10.35 6.36
N ASN A 101 5.35 -11.61 6.46
CA ASN A 101 6.25 -12.77 6.45
C ASN A 101 7.41 -12.62 7.45
N ASN A 102 7.09 -12.20 8.68
CA ASN A 102 8.06 -11.93 9.75
C ASN A 102 9.12 -10.87 9.41
N HIS A 103 8.85 -10.01 8.42
CA HIS A 103 9.74 -8.94 7.98
C HIS A 103 9.03 -7.58 8.04
N PHE A 104 9.79 -6.53 8.34
CA PHE A 104 9.32 -5.15 8.30
C PHE A 104 9.89 -4.46 7.06
N SER A 105 9.02 -3.94 6.20
CA SER A 105 9.43 -3.18 5.01
C SER A 105 8.90 -1.76 5.05
N THR A 106 9.63 -0.84 4.42
CA THR A 106 9.12 0.52 4.17
C THR A 106 8.19 0.47 2.98
N ILE A 107 6.97 0.96 3.14
CA ILE A 107 5.99 1.06 2.05
C ILE A 107 5.61 2.51 1.79
N TYR A 108 5.27 2.81 0.54
CA TYR A 108 4.86 4.12 0.07
C TYR A 108 3.66 3.97 -0.88
N LYS A 109 2.69 4.87 -0.78
CA LYS A 109 1.57 4.90 -1.73
C LYS A 109 1.73 6.07 -2.69
N ARG A 110 1.59 5.83 -3.98
CA ARG A 110 1.64 6.86 -5.02
C ARG A 110 0.62 6.58 -6.10
N GLN A 111 -0.23 7.56 -6.42
CA GLN A 111 -1.22 7.43 -7.50
C GLN A 111 -2.06 6.14 -7.39
N LYS A 112 -2.49 5.80 -6.17
CA LYS A 112 -3.21 4.55 -5.84
C LYS A 112 -2.42 3.24 -5.95
N GLU A 113 -1.13 3.29 -6.27
CA GLU A 113 -0.25 2.12 -6.26
C GLU A 113 0.54 2.05 -4.96
N LEU A 114 0.65 0.84 -4.39
CA LEU A 114 1.52 0.55 -3.26
C LEU A 114 2.89 0.12 -3.75
N LEU A 115 3.92 0.63 -3.11
CA LEU A 115 5.32 0.38 -3.40
C LEU A 115 6.03 -0.04 -2.12
N GLN A 116 6.97 -0.97 -2.24
CA GLN A 116 7.85 -1.42 -1.16
C GLN A 116 9.29 -1.02 -1.49
N LEU A 117 10.00 -0.46 -0.51
CA LEU A 117 11.41 -0.09 -0.69
C LEU A 117 12.26 -1.36 -0.81
N VAL A 118 13.11 -1.42 -1.82
CA VAL A 118 14.07 -2.51 -2.01
C VAL A 118 15.28 -2.25 -1.11
N THR A 119 15.55 -3.17 -0.18
CA THR A 119 16.66 -3.06 0.77
C THR A 119 17.66 -4.22 0.68
N ASP A 120 17.43 -5.18 -0.23
CA ASP A 120 18.31 -6.32 -0.40
C ASP A 120 19.66 -5.90 -1.00
N GLN A 121 20.75 -6.41 -0.41
CA GLN A 121 22.11 -6.03 -0.80
C GLN A 121 22.46 -6.45 -2.23
N GLY A 122 21.76 -7.43 -2.82
CA GLY A 122 21.92 -7.84 -4.21
C GLY A 122 21.68 -6.71 -5.22
N PHE A 123 20.91 -5.68 -4.85
CA PHE A 123 20.61 -4.53 -5.70
C PHE A 123 21.49 -3.30 -5.42
N LEU A 124 22.53 -3.43 -4.59
CA LEU A 124 23.38 -2.29 -4.20
C LEU A 124 23.99 -1.51 -5.38
N GLY A 125 24.22 -2.17 -6.52
CA GLY A 125 24.74 -1.53 -7.76
C GLY A 125 23.66 -1.07 -8.74
N GLU A 126 22.40 -1.44 -8.53
CA GLU A 126 21.31 -1.27 -9.50
C GLU A 126 20.53 0.02 -9.23
N SER A 127 21.02 1.14 -9.77
CA SER A 127 20.39 2.46 -9.54
C SER A 127 18.95 2.61 -10.06
N SER A 128 18.52 1.71 -10.95
CA SER A 128 17.15 1.62 -11.46
C SER A 128 16.20 0.82 -10.55
N VAL A 129 16.71 0.22 -9.47
CA VAL A 129 15.94 -0.59 -8.53
C VAL A 129 15.92 0.09 -7.17
N VAL A 130 14.84 0.83 -6.90
CA VAL A 130 14.62 1.51 -5.61
C VAL A 130 13.34 1.02 -4.95
N TRP A 131 12.27 0.89 -5.72
CA TRP A 131 10.98 0.40 -5.23
C TRP A 131 10.52 -0.82 -6.02
N GLU A 132 9.70 -1.64 -5.39
CA GLU A 132 8.98 -2.77 -5.99
C GLU A 132 7.47 -2.54 -5.82
N THR A 133 6.68 -2.72 -6.89
CA THR A 133 5.22 -2.59 -6.78
C THR A 133 4.62 -3.72 -5.96
N LEU A 134 3.80 -3.39 -4.97
CA LEU A 134 3.05 -4.36 -4.18
C LEU A 134 1.63 -4.52 -4.77
N GLY A 135 1.54 -5.18 -5.93
CA GLY A 135 0.29 -5.37 -6.67
C GLY A 135 -0.36 -6.75 -6.51
N SER A 136 0.39 -7.75 -6.03
CA SER A 136 -0.11 -9.10 -5.80
C SER A 136 0.47 -9.70 -4.51
N ILE A 137 -0.07 -10.86 -4.12
CA ILE A 137 0.45 -11.64 -3.00
C ILE A 137 1.60 -12.58 -3.40
N ASP A 138 1.79 -12.82 -4.69
CA ASP A 138 2.70 -13.84 -5.24
C ASP A 138 4.14 -13.33 -5.46
N GLY A 139 4.37 -12.03 -5.29
CA GLY A 139 5.71 -11.43 -5.41
C GLY A 139 6.15 -11.22 -6.85
N ASP A 140 5.22 -11.00 -7.77
CA ASP A 140 5.46 -10.64 -9.17
C ASP A 140 5.57 -9.11 -9.37
N GLY A 141 6.03 -8.40 -8.34
CA GLY A 141 6.18 -6.95 -8.36
C GLY A 141 7.16 -6.47 -9.44
N GLN A 142 6.89 -5.28 -10.00
CA GLN A 142 7.79 -4.61 -10.92
C GLN A 142 8.74 -3.68 -10.16
N PHE A 143 10.02 -3.73 -10.50
CA PHE A 143 11.00 -2.78 -9.97
C PHE A 143 10.94 -1.43 -10.69
N VAL A 144 11.09 -0.36 -9.93
CA VAL A 144 11.12 1.02 -10.42
C VAL A 144 12.21 1.86 -9.74
N ASP A 145 12.66 2.91 -10.43
CA ASP A 145 13.68 3.83 -9.96
C ASP A 145 13.16 4.78 -8.85
N SER A 146 14.02 5.70 -8.39
CA SER A 146 13.66 6.73 -7.39
C SER A 146 12.58 7.72 -7.87
N HIS A 147 12.29 7.75 -9.17
CA HIS A 147 11.24 8.55 -9.78
C HIS A 147 10.00 7.71 -10.14
N PHE A 148 9.94 6.46 -9.65
CA PHE A 148 8.87 5.50 -9.87
C PHE A 148 8.64 5.13 -11.34
N ARG A 149 9.71 5.05 -12.13
CA ARG A 149 9.68 4.64 -13.53
C ARG A 149 10.28 3.24 -13.69
N THR A 150 9.66 2.43 -14.55
CA THR A 150 10.21 1.15 -14.98
C THR A 150 11.34 1.36 -15.98
N ASP A 151 12.24 0.38 -16.10
CA ASP A 151 13.22 0.31 -17.19
C ASP A 151 12.98 -0.97 -18.03
N PRO A 152 12.59 -0.87 -19.32
CA PRO A 152 12.24 0.36 -20.04
C PRO A 152 10.92 1.00 -19.52
N PRO A 153 10.73 2.31 -19.72
CA PRO A 153 9.56 3.02 -19.23
C PRO A 153 8.26 2.50 -19.86
N LYS A 154 7.30 2.13 -19.02
CA LYS A 154 5.93 1.79 -19.43
C LYS A 154 5.32 2.99 -20.18
N PRO A 155 4.60 2.79 -21.29
CA PRO A 155 3.92 3.89 -21.96
C PRO A 155 2.96 4.56 -20.97
N GLU A 156 3.15 5.86 -20.71
CA GLU A 156 2.19 6.64 -19.93
C GLU A 156 0.85 6.58 -20.64
N LEU A 157 -0.15 5.95 -20.00
CA LEU A 157 -1.53 6.09 -20.44
C LEU A 157 -1.87 7.56 -20.24
N ALA A 158 -1.88 8.33 -21.33
CA ALA A 158 -2.18 9.74 -21.31
C ALA A 158 -3.47 9.94 -20.50
N SER A 159 -3.35 10.65 -19.37
CA SER A 159 -4.50 11.21 -18.68
C SER A 159 -5.30 11.97 -19.74
N SER A 160 -6.53 11.54 -20.00
CA SER A 160 -7.43 12.20 -20.93
C SER A 160 -7.77 13.56 -20.34
N GLY A 161 -6.94 14.55 -20.68
CA GLY A 161 -7.18 15.95 -20.38
C GLY A 161 -8.50 16.36 -21.01
N ASP A 162 -9.30 17.04 -20.20
CA ASP A 162 -10.51 17.76 -20.57
C ASP A 162 -10.41 18.33 -21.99
N SER A 163 -11.22 17.78 -22.88
CA SER A 163 -11.43 18.37 -24.20
C SER A 163 -12.23 19.66 -24.01
N ALA A 164 -11.51 20.77 -23.87
CA ALA A 164 -12.04 22.10 -24.04
C ALA A 164 -12.79 22.15 -25.39
N SER A 165 -14.12 22.27 -25.31
CA SER A 165 -14.98 22.45 -26.47
C SER A 165 -14.68 23.81 -27.12
N PRO A 166 -14.43 23.90 -28.43
CA PRO A 166 -14.24 25.19 -29.07
C PRO A 166 -15.60 25.86 -29.31
N HIS A 167 -15.81 26.98 -28.62
CA HIS A 167 -16.84 27.97 -28.97
C HIS A 167 -16.56 28.52 -30.38
N PRO A 168 -17.52 28.54 -31.31
CA PRO A 168 -17.33 29.19 -32.60
C PRO A 168 -17.45 30.71 -32.46
N THR A 169 -16.36 31.41 -32.75
CA THR A 169 -16.31 32.86 -32.94
C THR A 169 -16.88 33.22 -34.31
N SER A 170 -17.92 34.06 -34.34
CA SER A 170 -18.46 34.65 -35.57
C SER A 170 -17.80 36.03 -35.81
N PRO A 171 -17.30 36.34 -37.01
CA PRO A 171 -16.73 37.65 -37.29
C PRO A 171 -17.81 38.69 -37.64
N HIS A 172 -17.69 39.86 -37.03
CA HIS A 172 -18.40 41.10 -37.33
C HIS A 172 -18.26 41.51 -38.81
N SER A 173 -19.37 41.93 -39.43
CA SER A 173 -19.38 42.90 -40.53
C SER A 173 -20.13 44.16 -40.09
N ALA A 174 -19.57 45.31 -40.45
CA ALA A 174 -19.96 46.64 -39.99
C ALA A 174 -21.01 47.31 -40.90
N SER A 175 -22.05 47.90 -40.27
CA SER A 175 -22.68 49.22 -40.49
C SER A 175 -23.18 49.66 -41.89
N PRO A 176 -23.93 50.79 -42.03
CA PRO A 176 -25.09 51.29 -41.26
C PRO A 176 -26.25 51.80 -42.18
N HIS A 177 -27.47 51.92 -41.65
CA HIS A 177 -28.37 53.11 -41.71
C HIS A 177 -29.86 52.75 -41.57
N PRO A 178 -30.68 53.59 -40.91
CA PRO A 178 -32.13 53.47 -40.85
C PRO A 178 -32.78 54.34 -41.95
N LEU A 179 -34.00 53.99 -42.37
CA LEU A 179 -35.05 54.96 -42.71
C LEU A 179 -36.40 54.28 -42.96
N ASN A 180 -37.40 54.91 -42.34
CA ASN A 180 -38.86 54.78 -42.44
C ASN A 180 -39.56 53.63 -41.70
#